data_AF-A0A537QYW9-F1
#
_entry.id   AF-A0A537QYW9-F1
#
_cell.length_a   1.000
_cell.length_b   1.000
_cell.length_c   1.000
_cell.angle_alpha   90.00
_cell.angle_beta   90.00
_cell.angle_gamma   90.00
#
_symmetry.space_group_name_H-M   'P 1'
#
loop_
_entity.id
_entity.type
_entity.pdbx_description
1 polymer ?
#
loop_
_entity_poly.entity_id
_entity_poly.type
_entity_poly.pdbx_seq_one_letter_code
_entity_poly.pdbx_strand_id
1 'polypeptide(L)'
;MRSARRALSLGTAGSAALGAAQQFRPVAAGGAGVFVFFTISGYLISQSFETTPSPLVFLAKRALRIFPGLLGCLLVCVFAIGPLVTTLPLGEYLASPETYRFLLHNVVLDVDYNRLPGVVFWPGNIGGIVNGPLWSLPCEALLYLMLFGLGVCRLLSLPVILLLLSAGIACLWLDTAGTTFGSALWLLGFFAAGMVLYRLRGPRTFAWYWAVLALIGLALSIPARLFLVGFPLFGSYL
;
A
#
# COMPACT_ATOMS: atom_id res chain seq x y z
N MET A 1 -5.02 -48.00 4.43
CA MET A 1 -5.70 -46.71 4.09
C MET A 1 -5.81 -45.68 5.23
N ARG A 2 -5.65 -46.04 6.52
CA ARG A 2 -5.71 -45.07 7.63
C ARG A 2 -4.39 -44.29 7.92
N SER A 3 -3.22 -44.79 7.52
CA SER A 3 -1.94 -44.08 7.79
C SER A 3 -1.65 -42.92 6.82
N ALA A 4 -2.10 -42.99 5.56
CA ALA A 4 -1.89 -41.93 4.56
C ALA A 4 -2.64 -40.62 4.90
N ARG A 5 -3.83 -40.71 5.52
CA ARG A 5 -4.59 -39.51 5.95
C ARG A 5 -3.92 -38.79 7.13
N ARG A 6 -3.15 -39.49 7.97
CA ARG A 6 -2.44 -38.90 9.11
C ARG A 6 -1.17 -38.16 8.70
N ALA A 7 -0.52 -38.58 7.61
CA ALA A 7 0.61 -37.87 7.01
C ALA A 7 0.18 -36.59 6.27
N LEU A 8 -0.97 -36.63 5.57
CA LEU A 8 -1.56 -35.45 4.92
C LEU A 8 -2.02 -34.38 5.93
N SER A 9 -2.56 -34.78 7.11
CA SER A 9 -2.93 -33.80 8.15
C SER A 9 -1.74 -33.14 8.83
N LEU A 10 -0.58 -33.81 8.87
CA LEU A 10 0.67 -33.25 9.40
C LEU A 10 1.35 -32.29 8.41
N GLY A 11 1.25 -32.55 7.10
CA GLY A 11 1.73 -31.64 6.05
C GLY A 11 0.95 -30.33 5.97
N THR A 12 -0.38 -30.38 6.15
CA THR A 12 -1.24 -29.18 6.18
C THR A 12 -1.09 -28.39 7.48
N ALA A 13 -0.83 -29.06 8.61
CA ALA A 13 -0.55 -28.38 9.88
C ALA A 13 0.83 -27.68 9.84
N GLY A 14 1.83 -28.28 9.17
CA GLY A 14 3.14 -27.67 8.95
C GLY A 14 3.09 -26.47 8.00
N SER A 15 2.31 -26.52 6.92
CA SER A 15 2.14 -25.38 6.01
C SER A 15 1.30 -24.25 6.60
N ALA A 16 0.30 -24.56 7.44
CA ALA A 16 -0.47 -23.57 8.20
C ALA A 16 0.36 -22.91 9.31
N ALA A 17 1.24 -23.68 9.98
CA ALA A 17 2.20 -23.15 10.95
C ALA A 17 3.28 -22.28 10.28
N LEU A 18 3.72 -22.64 9.07
CA LEU A 18 4.61 -21.82 8.24
C LEU A 18 3.93 -20.54 7.75
N GLY A 19 2.62 -20.58 7.45
CA GLY A 19 1.82 -19.39 7.13
C GLY A 19 1.62 -18.46 8.33
N ALA A 20 1.38 -19.01 9.52
CA ALA A 20 1.23 -18.24 10.76
C ALA A 20 2.58 -17.63 11.24
N ALA A 21 3.70 -18.32 11.01
CA ALA A 21 5.04 -17.79 11.28
C ALA A 21 5.46 -16.67 10.30
N GLN A 22 4.75 -16.51 9.18
CA GLN A 22 4.98 -15.45 8.20
C GLN A 22 4.23 -14.15 8.55
N GLN A 23 3.35 -14.19 9.56
CA GLN A 23 2.40 -13.13 9.92
C GLN A 23 2.90 -12.19 11.02
N PHE A 24 4.08 -12.43 11.58
CA PHE A 24 4.80 -11.46 12.39
C PHE A 24 6.04 -10.97 11.62
N ARG A 25 5.81 -10.28 10.49
CA ARG A 25 6.84 -9.37 10.01
C ARG A 25 6.85 -8.21 11.00
N PRO A 26 7.93 -7.99 11.80
CA PRO A 26 8.08 -6.70 12.46
C PRO A 26 7.79 -5.66 11.39
N VAL A 27 6.95 -4.66 11.70
CA VAL A 27 6.64 -3.57 10.76
C VAL A 27 8.00 -3.02 10.36
N ALA A 28 8.53 -3.51 9.24
CA ALA A 28 9.82 -3.08 8.74
C ALA A 28 9.64 -1.58 8.53
N ALA A 29 10.70 -0.79 8.69
CA ALA A 29 10.61 0.66 8.51
C ALA A 29 9.85 1.05 7.21
N GLY A 30 9.93 0.21 6.18
CA GLY A 30 9.13 0.35 4.94
C GLY A 30 7.61 0.28 5.11
N GLY A 31 7.06 -0.55 6.01
CA GLY A 31 5.61 -0.64 6.26
C GLY A 31 5.06 0.62 6.94
N ALA A 32 5.76 1.14 7.95
CA ALA A 32 5.38 2.40 8.59
C ALA A 32 5.40 3.58 7.60
N GLY A 33 6.40 3.62 6.71
CA GLY A 33 6.47 4.61 5.63
C GLY A 33 5.25 4.59 4.71
N VAL A 34 4.73 3.41 4.39
CA VAL A 34 3.49 3.27 3.59
C VAL A 34 2.30 3.86 4.33
N PHE A 35 2.15 3.59 5.64
CA PHE A 35 1.02 4.10 6.43
C PHE A 35 1.01 5.63 6.52
N VAL A 36 2.19 6.22 6.74
CA VAL A 36 2.37 7.67 6.75
C VAL A 36 2.10 8.25 5.36
N PHE A 37 2.62 7.63 4.30
CA PHE A 37 2.38 8.05 2.93
C PHE A 37 0.89 8.11 2.57
N PHE A 38 0.12 7.06 2.90
CA PHE A 38 -1.32 7.04 2.62
C PHE A 38 -2.10 8.03 3.49
N THR A 39 -1.70 8.23 4.75
CA THR A 39 -2.29 9.27 5.61
C THR A 39 -2.08 10.67 5.03
N ILE A 40 -0.83 11.03 4.71
CA ILE A 40 -0.50 12.33 4.12
C ILE A 40 -1.22 12.51 2.77
N SER A 41 -1.29 11.44 1.97
CA SER A 41 -2.04 11.44 0.71
C SER A 41 -3.52 11.75 0.95
N GLY A 42 -4.19 11.07 1.89
CA GLY A 42 -5.59 11.37 2.24
C GLY A 42 -5.84 12.85 2.53
N TYR A 43 -4.93 13.47 3.28
CA TYR A 43 -5.01 14.90 3.61
C TYR A 43 -4.81 15.79 2.37
N LEU A 44 -3.68 15.64 1.66
CA LEU A 44 -3.30 16.52 0.55
C LEU A 44 -4.21 16.37 -0.67
N ILE A 45 -4.75 15.17 -0.90
CA ILE A 45 -5.63 14.91 -2.02
C ILE A 45 -7.01 15.50 -1.76
N SER A 46 -7.50 15.42 -0.52
CA SER A 46 -8.72 16.13 -0.11
C SER A 46 -8.57 17.64 -0.30
N GLN A 47 -7.44 18.20 0.13
CA GLN A 47 -7.11 19.61 -0.11
C GLN A 47 -7.09 19.98 -1.59
N SER A 48 -6.41 19.18 -2.39
CA SER A 48 -6.29 19.46 -3.81
C SER A 48 -7.62 19.33 -4.54
N PHE A 49 -8.53 18.46 -4.12
CA PHE A 49 -9.83 18.33 -4.76
C PHE A 49 -10.67 19.59 -4.51
N GLU A 50 -10.74 20.06 -3.26
CA GLU A 50 -11.49 21.27 -2.90
C GLU A 50 -10.90 22.56 -3.51
N THR A 51 -9.59 22.60 -3.75
CA THR A 51 -8.91 23.80 -4.30
C THR A 51 -8.80 23.79 -5.83
N THR A 52 -9.13 22.69 -6.50
CA THR A 52 -9.03 22.59 -7.96
C THR A 52 -10.36 22.99 -8.61
N PRO A 53 -10.35 23.90 -9.61
CA PRO A 53 -11.58 24.44 -10.19
C PRO A 53 -12.38 23.43 -11.02
N SER A 54 -11.75 22.39 -11.55
CA SER A 54 -12.45 21.36 -12.33
C SER A 54 -12.02 19.93 -11.95
N PRO A 55 -12.96 18.97 -11.88
CA PRO A 55 -12.64 17.57 -11.56
C PRO A 55 -11.67 16.93 -12.57
N LEU A 56 -11.74 17.29 -13.85
CA LEU A 56 -10.82 16.77 -14.86
C LEU A 56 -9.39 17.27 -14.67
N VAL A 57 -9.21 18.54 -14.29
CA VAL A 57 -7.88 19.07 -13.95
C VAL A 57 -7.32 18.38 -12.71
N PHE A 58 -8.18 18.00 -11.75
CA PHE A 58 -7.76 17.18 -10.62
C PHE A 58 -7.20 15.83 -11.09
N LEU A 59 -7.92 15.09 -11.94
CA LEU A 59 -7.43 13.81 -12.45
C LEU A 59 -6.13 13.95 -13.25
N ALA A 60 -6.02 14.97 -14.11
CA ALA A 60 -4.81 15.24 -14.88
C ALA A 60 -3.60 15.49 -13.96
N LYS A 61 -3.76 16.28 -12.89
CA LYS A 61 -2.71 16.49 -11.88
C LYS A 61 -2.27 15.19 -11.20
N ARG A 62 -3.20 14.25 -11.00
CA ARG A 62 -2.89 12.94 -10.38
C ARG A 62 -2.20 11.99 -11.35
N ALA A 63 -2.64 11.95 -12.60
CA ALA A 63 -1.95 11.20 -13.65
C ALA A 63 -0.51 11.70 -13.83
N LEU A 64 -0.30 13.01 -13.91
CA LEU A 64 1.04 13.61 -14.04
C LEU A 64 1.92 13.44 -12.81
N ARG A 65 1.35 13.13 -11.63
CA ARG A 65 2.11 12.79 -10.44
C ARG A 65 2.64 11.36 -10.48
N ILE A 66 1.86 10.41 -11.01
CA ILE A 66 2.19 8.98 -10.98
C ILE A 66 2.97 8.57 -12.23
N PHE A 67 2.43 8.80 -13.42
CA PHE A 67 2.92 8.20 -14.66
C PHE A 67 4.33 8.64 -15.08
N PRO A 68 4.73 9.93 -15.01
CA PRO A 68 6.07 10.33 -15.41
C PRO A 68 7.16 9.70 -14.53
N GLY A 69 6.95 9.67 -13.22
CA GLY A 69 7.87 9.04 -12.27
C GLY A 69 7.90 7.52 -12.42
N LEU A 70 6.73 6.90 -12.62
CA LEU A 70 6.61 5.47 -12.90
C LEU A 70 7.37 5.08 -14.17
N LEU A 71 7.14 5.77 -15.28
CA LEU A 71 7.80 5.47 -16.54
C LEU A 71 9.32 5.60 -16.42
N GLY A 72 9.81 6.69 -15.84
CA GLY A 72 11.25 6.87 -15.59
C GLY A 72 11.83 5.75 -14.73
N CYS A 73 11.13 5.37 -13.66
CA CYS A 73 11.55 4.28 -12.79
C CYS A 73 11.60 2.92 -13.52
N LEU A 74 10.55 2.58 -14.29
CA LEU A 74 10.52 1.33 -15.05
C LEU A 74 11.61 1.27 -16.12
N LEU A 75 11.89 2.38 -16.81
CA LEU A 75 12.98 2.46 -17.76
C LEU A 75 14.33 2.24 -17.08
N VAL A 76 14.56 2.81 -15.89
CA VAL A 76 15.77 2.55 -15.10
C VAL A 76 15.85 1.09 -14.65
N CYS A 77 14.74 0.50 -14.19
CA CYS A 77 14.70 -0.91 -13.82
C CYS A 77 15.06 -1.84 -15.00
N VAL A 78 14.49 -1.58 -16.18
CA VAL A 78 14.65 -2.43 -17.37
C VAL A 78 15.97 -2.21 -18.08
N PHE A 79 16.40 -0.96 -18.27
CA PHE A 79 17.55 -0.64 -19.13
C PHE A 79 18.83 -0.31 -18.38
N ALA A 80 18.77 -0.09 -17.06
CA ALA A 80 19.96 0.10 -16.23
C ALA A 80 20.14 -1.04 -15.23
N ILE A 81 19.19 -1.24 -14.31
CA ILE A 81 19.34 -2.22 -13.22
C ILE A 81 19.35 -3.65 -13.76
N GLY A 82 18.42 -4.00 -14.65
CA GLY A 82 18.32 -5.32 -15.25
C GLY A 82 19.63 -5.79 -15.90
N PRO A 83 20.18 -5.05 -16.88
CA PRO A 83 21.46 -5.36 -17.53
C PRO A 83 22.66 -5.47 -16.59
N LEU A 84 22.68 -4.71 -15.50
CA LEU A 84 23.79 -4.72 -14.54
C LEU A 84 23.75 -5.93 -13.59
N VAL A 85 22.58 -6.51 -13.36
CA VAL A 85 22.36 -7.53 -12.33
C VAL A 85 21.96 -8.89 -12.91
N THR A 86 21.45 -8.94 -14.13
CA THR A 86 20.97 -10.17 -14.76
C THR A 86 22.09 -11.20 -14.94
N THR A 87 21.75 -12.48 -14.73
CA THR A 87 22.64 -13.62 -15.03
C THR A 87 22.62 -14.04 -16.49
N LEU A 88 21.73 -13.47 -17.30
CA LEU A 88 21.61 -13.75 -18.73
C LEU A 88 22.59 -12.91 -19.56
N PRO A 89 23.07 -13.41 -20.72
CA PRO A 89 23.75 -12.56 -21.70
C PRO A 89 22.87 -11.37 -22.10
N LEU A 90 23.46 -10.19 -22.27
CA LEU A 90 22.72 -8.95 -22.52
C LEU A 90 21.79 -9.03 -23.76
N GLY A 91 22.25 -9.69 -24.83
CA GLY A 91 21.44 -9.89 -26.03
C GLY A 91 20.20 -10.75 -25.78
N GLU A 92 20.31 -11.79 -24.95
CA GLU A 92 19.19 -12.65 -24.58
C GLU A 92 18.21 -11.93 -23.65
N TYR A 93 18.74 -11.14 -22.70
CA TYR A 93 17.94 -10.32 -21.80
C TYR A 93 17.07 -9.30 -22.56
N LEU A 94 17.67 -8.55 -23.50
CA LEU A 94 16.97 -7.54 -24.29
C LEU A 94 16.08 -8.13 -25.38
N ALA A 95 16.35 -9.36 -25.84
CA ALA A 95 15.48 -10.07 -26.77
C ALA A 95 14.30 -10.77 -26.05
N SER A 96 14.38 -10.96 -24.73
CA SER A 96 13.36 -11.66 -23.96
C SER A 96 12.04 -10.87 -23.93
N PRO A 97 10.90 -11.49 -24.31
CA PRO A 97 9.58 -10.88 -24.17
C PRO A 97 9.22 -10.49 -22.73
N GLU A 98 9.76 -11.20 -21.73
CA GLU A 98 9.47 -10.95 -20.32
C GLU A 98 9.96 -9.58 -19.85
N THR A 99 11.08 -9.11 -20.42
CA THR A 99 11.62 -7.77 -20.14
C THR A 99 10.61 -6.69 -20.52
N TYR A 100 9.94 -6.84 -21.65
CA TYR A 100 8.94 -5.89 -22.12
C TYR A 100 7.56 -6.11 -21.48
N ARG A 101 7.21 -7.34 -21.10
CA ARG A 101 6.01 -7.61 -20.29
C ARG A 101 6.07 -6.89 -18.95
N PHE A 102 7.22 -6.95 -18.27
CA PHE A 102 7.46 -6.16 -17.06
C PHE A 102 7.17 -4.67 -17.30
N LEU A 103 7.71 -4.09 -18.37
CA LEU A 103 7.49 -2.68 -18.67
C LEU A 103 6.01 -2.37 -18.96
N LEU A 104 5.38 -3.11 -19.87
CA LEU A 104 4.02 -2.82 -20.35
C LEU A 104 2.96 -3.02 -19.26
N HIS A 105 3.05 -4.10 -18.48
CA HIS A 105 2.10 -4.36 -17.41
C HIS A 105 2.22 -3.34 -16.28
N ASN A 106 3.45 -3.02 -15.85
CA ASN A 106 3.61 -2.02 -14.77
C ASN A 106 3.22 -0.61 -15.21
N VAL A 107 3.34 -0.23 -16.49
CA VAL A 107 2.85 1.07 -17.00
C VAL A 107 1.34 1.21 -16.81
N VAL A 108 0.58 0.12 -16.96
CA VAL A 108 -0.88 0.11 -16.72
C VAL A 108 -1.26 -0.22 -15.27
N LEU A 109 -0.29 -0.14 -14.35
CA LEU A 109 -0.46 -0.46 -12.92
C LEU A 109 -0.84 -1.92 -12.65
N ASP A 110 -0.49 -2.84 -13.56
CA ASP A 110 -0.51 -4.28 -13.31
C ASP A 110 0.83 -4.72 -12.70
N VAL A 111 0.84 -4.84 -11.38
CA VAL A 111 2.03 -5.04 -10.54
C VAL A 111 2.34 -6.51 -10.27
N ASP A 112 1.58 -7.44 -10.86
CA ASP A 112 1.86 -8.88 -10.75
C ASP A 112 3.16 -9.25 -11.47
N TYR A 113 3.54 -8.45 -12.47
CA TYR A 113 4.78 -8.56 -13.23
C TYR A 113 5.94 -7.86 -12.51
N ASN A 114 6.40 -8.40 -11.39
CA ASN A 114 7.39 -7.76 -10.54
C ASN A 114 8.83 -8.29 -10.69
N ARG A 115 9.07 -9.18 -11.65
CA ARG A 115 10.37 -9.83 -11.90
C ARG A 115 10.87 -9.56 -13.31
N LEU A 116 12.20 -9.43 -13.45
CA LEU A 116 12.90 -9.36 -14.73
C LEU A 116 13.65 -10.68 -14.99
N PRO A 117 13.83 -11.08 -16.26
CA PRO A 117 14.48 -12.34 -16.59
C PRO A 117 15.94 -12.33 -16.14
N GLY A 118 16.33 -13.36 -15.38
CA GLY A 118 17.70 -13.54 -14.87
C GLY A 118 18.09 -12.59 -13.73
N VAL A 119 17.20 -11.72 -13.25
CA VAL A 119 17.52 -10.75 -12.18
C VAL A 119 17.15 -11.32 -10.81
N VAL A 120 18.16 -11.57 -9.97
CA VAL A 120 17.98 -12.00 -8.57
C VAL A 120 19.00 -11.28 -7.70
N PHE A 121 18.52 -10.48 -6.75
CA PHE A 121 19.36 -9.71 -5.82
C PHE A 121 19.77 -10.52 -4.58
N TRP A 122 18.91 -11.45 -4.14
CA TRP A 122 19.14 -12.25 -2.94
C TRP A 122 18.43 -13.63 -3.05
N PRO A 123 18.96 -14.70 -2.45
CA PRO A 123 18.25 -15.99 -2.41
C PRO A 123 16.91 -15.92 -1.65
N GLY A 124 15.85 -16.48 -2.23
CA GLY A 124 14.53 -16.59 -1.59
C GLY A 124 13.40 -15.88 -2.36
N ASN A 125 12.18 -15.97 -1.84
CA ASN A 125 10.96 -15.61 -2.58
C ASN A 125 10.85 -14.11 -2.96
N ILE A 126 11.46 -13.22 -2.16
CA ILE A 126 11.42 -11.77 -2.38
C ILE A 126 12.60 -11.23 -3.18
N GLY A 127 13.68 -12.01 -3.32
CA GLY A 127 14.93 -11.49 -3.89
C GLY A 127 14.93 -11.35 -5.41
N GLY A 128 13.92 -11.86 -6.10
CA GLY A 128 13.68 -11.59 -7.53
C GLY A 128 12.76 -10.40 -7.81
N ILE A 129 12.22 -9.75 -6.76
CA ILE A 129 11.36 -8.57 -6.91
C ILE A 129 12.24 -7.36 -7.22
N VAL A 130 12.05 -6.77 -8.40
CA VAL A 130 12.92 -5.69 -8.90
C VAL A 130 12.62 -4.36 -8.22
N ASN A 131 11.34 -4.08 -7.97
CA ASN A 131 10.91 -2.85 -7.32
C ASN A 131 9.75 -3.16 -6.39
N GLY A 132 10.07 -3.35 -5.11
CA GLY A 132 9.10 -3.65 -4.05
C GLY A 132 7.99 -2.60 -3.97
N PRO A 133 8.29 -1.30 -3.85
CA PRO A 133 7.27 -0.26 -3.72
C PRO A 133 6.20 -0.16 -4.81
N LEU A 134 6.36 -0.78 -5.99
CA LEU A 134 5.34 -0.72 -7.05
C LEU A 134 3.95 -1.20 -6.61
N TRP A 135 3.87 -2.14 -5.67
CA TRP A 135 2.60 -2.73 -5.24
C TRP A 135 1.60 -1.71 -4.66
N SER A 136 2.06 -0.57 -4.14
CA SER A 136 1.18 0.44 -3.55
C SER A 136 0.57 1.40 -4.57
N LEU A 137 1.15 1.53 -5.77
CA LEU A 137 0.69 2.48 -6.79
C LEU A 137 -0.73 2.21 -7.31
N PRO A 138 -1.15 0.95 -7.60
CA PRO A 138 -2.53 0.69 -8.00
C PRO A 138 -3.51 1.06 -6.89
N CYS A 139 -3.14 0.81 -5.63
CA CYS A 139 -3.94 1.19 -4.47
C CYS A 139 -4.08 2.72 -4.37
N GLU A 140 -2.98 3.46 -4.56
CA GLU A 140 -2.99 4.93 -4.60
C GLU A 140 -3.91 5.46 -5.70
N ALA A 141 -3.80 4.92 -6.92
CA ALA A 141 -4.67 5.31 -8.03
C ALA A 141 -6.15 5.03 -7.73
N LEU A 142 -6.48 3.87 -7.17
CA LEU A 142 -7.86 3.51 -6.78
C LEU A 142 -8.43 4.47 -5.72
N LEU A 143 -7.65 4.85 -4.70
CA LEU A 143 -8.09 5.80 -3.68
C LEU A 143 -8.29 7.20 -4.24
N TYR A 144 -7.49 7.61 -5.24
CA TYR A 144 -7.70 8.87 -5.95
C TYR A 144 -9.00 8.87 -6.75
N LEU A 145 -9.30 7.76 -7.43
CA LEU A 145 -10.56 7.58 -8.16
C LEU A 145 -11.76 7.54 -7.21
N MET A 146 -11.63 6.87 -6.05
CA MET A 146 -12.66 6.87 -5.00
C MET A 146 -12.94 8.30 -4.52
N LEU A 147 -11.90 9.05 -4.14
CA LEU A 147 -12.05 10.44 -3.68
C LEU A 147 -12.64 11.32 -4.78
N PHE A 148 -12.21 11.16 -6.03
CA PHE A 148 -12.79 11.85 -7.18
C PHE A 148 -14.29 11.56 -7.31
N GLY A 149 -14.70 10.29 -7.26
CA GLY A 149 -16.10 9.88 -7.34
C GLY A 149 -16.94 10.48 -6.21
N LEU A 150 -16.46 10.37 -4.96
CA LEU A 150 -17.10 10.99 -3.81
C LEU A 150 -17.21 12.51 -3.94
N GLY A 151 -16.16 13.14 -4.46
CA GLY A 151 -16.10 14.58 -4.66
C GLY A 151 -17.09 15.07 -5.72
N VAL A 152 -17.17 14.40 -6.88
CA VAL A 152 -18.12 14.71 -7.95
C VAL A 152 -19.56 14.49 -7.48
N CYS A 153 -19.81 13.43 -6.71
CA CYS A 153 -21.12 13.16 -6.10
C CYS A 153 -21.43 14.07 -4.89
N ARG A 154 -20.53 14.98 -4.51
CA ARG A 154 -20.66 15.86 -3.33
C ARG A 154 -20.85 15.11 -2.01
N LEU A 155 -20.26 13.92 -1.90
CA LEU A 155 -20.29 13.03 -0.74
C LEU A 155 -19.08 13.18 0.18
N LEU A 156 -18.21 14.17 -0.02
CA LEU A 156 -17.07 14.47 0.86
C LEU A 156 -17.49 15.16 2.17
N SER A 157 -18.48 14.57 2.85
CA SER A 157 -18.97 15.00 4.16
C SER A 157 -18.27 14.22 5.28
N LEU A 158 -18.16 14.82 6.47
CA LEU A 158 -17.51 14.18 7.60
C LEU A 158 -18.11 12.79 7.95
N PRO A 159 -19.45 12.59 7.95
CA PRO A 159 -20.02 11.26 8.22
C PRO A 159 -19.58 10.19 7.22
N VAL A 160 -19.50 10.53 5.93
CA VAL A 160 -19.05 9.59 4.89
C VAL A 160 -17.57 9.26 5.08
N ILE A 161 -16.75 10.26 5.39
CA ILE A 161 -15.32 10.04 5.65
C ILE A 161 -15.11 9.18 6.89
N LEU A 162 -15.88 9.41 7.96
CA LEU A 162 -15.86 8.57 9.16
C LEU A 162 -16.32 7.13 8.87
N LEU A 163 -17.31 6.96 7.99
CA LEU A 163 -17.73 5.64 7.52
C LEU A 163 -16.58 4.92 6.80
N LEU A 164 -15.88 5.61 5.89
CA LEU A 164 -14.71 5.05 5.19
C LEU A 164 -13.58 4.69 6.16
N LEU A 165 -13.32 5.55 7.15
CA LEU A 165 -12.34 5.26 8.21
C LEU A 165 -12.73 4.01 9.00
N SER A 166 -13.99 3.91 9.42
CA SER A 166 -14.49 2.76 10.17
C SER A 166 -14.45 1.47 9.35
N ALA A 167 -14.80 1.54 8.06
CA ALA A 167 -14.72 0.42 7.14
C ALA A 167 -13.26 0.00 6.92
N GLY A 168 -12.35 0.96 6.74
CA GLY A 168 -10.93 0.71 6.62
C GLY A 168 -10.36 0.03 7.87
N ILE A 169 -10.66 0.53 9.07
CA ILE A 169 -10.25 -0.09 10.34
C ILE A 169 -10.81 -1.51 10.48
N ALA A 170 -12.07 -1.74 10.09
CA ALA A 170 -12.67 -3.07 10.08
C ALA A 170 -11.93 -4.02 9.12
N CYS A 171 -11.59 -3.55 7.91
CA CYS A 171 -10.79 -4.33 6.96
C CYS A 171 -9.39 -4.63 7.51
N LEU A 172 -8.70 -3.68 8.15
CA LEU A 172 -7.43 -3.95 8.82
C LEU A 172 -7.57 -5.01 9.91
N TRP A 173 -8.60 -4.90 10.75
CA TRP A 173 -8.82 -5.84 11.85
C TRP A 173 -9.03 -7.25 11.32
N LEU A 174 -9.86 -7.39 10.29
CA LEU A 174 -10.10 -8.66 9.62
C LEU A 174 -8.84 -9.22 8.93
N ASP A 175 -8.04 -8.37 8.29
CA ASP A 175 -6.77 -8.77 7.68
C ASP A 175 -5.78 -9.30 8.73
N THR A 176 -5.67 -8.60 9.86
CA THR A 176 -4.85 -9.06 11.00
C THR A 176 -5.40 -10.35 11.64
N ALA A 177 -6.69 -10.62 11.52
CA ALA A 177 -7.34 -11.85 11.98
C ALA A 177 -7.17 -13.03 11.00
N GLY A 178 -6.49 -12.83 9.87
CA GLY A 178 -6.16 -13.88 8.88
C GLY A 178 -7.15 -14.00 7.72
N THR A 179 -8.18 -13.14 7.65
CA THR A 179 -9.03 -13.01 6.48
C THR A 179 -8.47 -11.93 5.57
N THR A 180 -7.76 -12.32 4.51
CA THR A 180 -7.12 -11.35 3.63
C THR A 180 -8.15 -10.62 2.78
N PHE A 181 -8.20 -9.30 2.95
CA PHE A 181 -8.92 -8.40 2.06
C PHE A 181 -7.88 -7.77 1.11
N GLY A 182 -8.23 -7.56 -0.16
CA GLY A 182 -7.28 -6.99 -1.13
C GLY A 182 -6.57 -5.73 -0.63
N SER A 183 -5.33 -5.53 -1.05
CA SER A 183 -4.39 -4.51 -0.53
C SER A 183 -4.95 -3.08 -0.45
N ALA A 184 -5.81 -2.69 -1.38
CA ALA A 184 -6.42 -1.36 -1.39
C ALA A 184 -7.38 -1.12 -0.20
N LEU A 185 -8.09 -2.15 0.25
CA LEU A 185 -9.09 -2.03 1.32
C LEU A 185 -8.44 -1.86 2.70
N TRP A 186 -7.31 -2.52 2.97
CA TRP A 186 -6.57 -2.22 4.20
C TRP A 186 -6.04 -0.79 4.16
N LEU A 187 -5.62 -0.28 3.00
CA LEU A 187 -4.98 1.05 2.91
C LEU A 187 -5.98 2.19 3.10
N LEU A 188 -7.26 1.91 2.89
CA LEU A 188 -8.36 2.86 3.05
C LEU A 188 -8.38 3.49 4.44
N GLY A 189 -8.10 2.74 5.51
CA GLY A 189 -8.13 3.26 6.87
C GLY A 189 -7.14 4.41 7.09
N PHE A 190 -5.90 4.23 6.62
CA PHE A 190 -4.86 5.27 6.71
C PHE A 190 -5.22 6.48 5.85
N PHE A 191 -5.68 6.26 4.62
CA PHE A 191 -6.07 7.34 3.73
C PHE A 191 -7.26 8.14 4.28
N ALA A 192 -8.30 7.46 4.75
CA ALA A 192 -9.47 8.11 5.35
C ALA A 192 -9.11 8.87 6.63
N ALA A 193 -8.16 8.40 7.43
CA ALA A 193 -7.66 9.15 8.59
C ALA A 193 -7.08 10.52 8.18
N GLY A 194 -6.28 10.55 7.11
CA GLY A 194 -5.80 11.79 6.51
C GLY A 194 -6.92 12.72 6.04
N MET A 195 -7.98 12.16 5.45
CA MET A 195 -9.17 12.93 5.05
C MET A 195 -9.90 13.53 6.26
N VAL A 196 -10.01 12.78 7.37
CA VAL A 196 -10.60 13.28 8.63
C VAL A 196 -9.78 14.45 9.16
N LEU A 197 -8.44 14.31 9.24
CA LEU A 197 -7.55 15.39 9.68
C LEU A 197 -7.71 16.63 8.82
N TYR A 198 -7.84 16.46 7.50
CA TYR A 198 -8.11 17.58 6.59
C TYR A 198 -9.47 18.22 6.89
N ARG A 199 -10.53 17.43 7.13
CA ARG A 199 -11.86 17.99 7.35
C ARG A 199 -12.04 18.66 8.71
N LEU A 200 -11.30 18.17 9.72
CA LEU A 200 -11.24 18.76 11.06
C LEU A 200 -10.14 19.81 11.20
N ARG A 201 -9.44 20.19 10.12
CA ARG A 201 -8.34 21.16 10.17
C ARG A 201 -8.82 22.49 10.73
N GLY A 202 -8.15 22.98 11.76
CA GLY A 202 -8.47 24.22 12.45
C GLY A 202 -7.34 24.63 13.40
N PRO A 203 -7.43 25.81 14.04
CA PRO A 203 -6.33 26.37 14.84
C PRO A 203 -5.87 25.48 16.00
N ARG A 204 -6.74 24.60 16.49
CA ARG A 204 -6.48 23.70 17.63
C ARG A 204 -6.24 22.25 17.22
N THR A 205 -6.35 21.93 15.93
CA THR A 205 -6.27 20.55 15.44
C THR A 205 -4.85 20.01 15.47
N PHE A 206 -3.82 20.85 15.40
CA PHE A 206 -2.41 20.45 15.49
C PHE A 206 -1.77 20.91 16.79
N ALA A 207 -2.45 20.69 17.91
CA ALA A 207 -1.92 21.02 19.22
C ALA A 207 -1.03 19.89 19.79
N TRP A 208 0.00 20.27 20.54
CA TRP A 208 0.96 19.32 21.12
C TRP A 208 0.32 18.31 22.08
N TYR A 209 -0.74 18.69 22.81
CA TYR A 209 -1.39 17.80 23.78
C TYR A 209 -2.11 16.63 23.10
N TRP A 210 -2.71 16.85 21.92
CA TRP A 210 -3.24 15.76 21.11
C TRP A 210 -2.12 14.87 20.55
N ALA A 211 -0.93 15.42 20.26
CA ALA A 211 0.22 14.62 19.84
C ALA A 211 0.68 13.69 20.97
N VAL A 212 0.71 14.21 22.21
CA VAL A 212 1.03 13.39 23.39
C VAL A 212 -0.02 12.31 23.60
N LEU A 213 -1.31 12.63 23.50
CA LEU A 213 -2.40 11.64 23.61
C LEU A 213 -2.32 10.57 22.51
N ALA A 214 -2.03 10.97 21.28
CA ALA A 214 -1.85 10.07 20.16
C ALA A 214 -0.61 9.17 20.37
N LEU A 215 0.50 9.72 20.84
CA LEU A 215 1.70 8.97 21.17
C LEU A 215 1.44 7.92 22.26
N ILE A 216 0.71 8.31 23.32
CA ILE A 216 0.30 7.39 24.38
C ILE A 216 -0.60 6.29 23.82
N GLY A 217 -1.63 6.64 23.05
CA GLY A 217 -2.54 5.67 22.43
C GLY A 217 -1.80 4.68 21.53
N LEU A 218 -0.85 5.17 20.72
CA LEU A 218 -0.01 4.34 19.88
C LEU A 218 0.92 3.45 20.71
N ALA A 219 1.55 3.97 21.75
CA ALA A 219 2.41 3.19 22.64
C ALA A 219 1.63 2.08 23.37
N LEU A 220 0.40 2.37 23.82
CA LEU A 220 -0.50 1.39 24.45
C LEU A 220 -1.02 0.33 23.47
N SER A 221 -1.08 0.64 22.17
CA SER A 221 -1.50 -0.33 21.14
C SER A 221 -0.46 -1.42 20.88
N ILE A 222 0.82 -1.16 21.18
CA ILE A 222 1.94 -2.11 20.99
C ILE A 222 1.76 -3.37 21.85
N PRO A 223 1.65 -3.29 23.20
CA PRO A 223 1.49 -4.48 24.03
C PRO A 223 0.19 -5.23 23.74
N ALA A 224 -0.85 -4.52 23.29
CA ALA A 224 -2.14 -5.12 22.90
C ALA A 224 -2.11 -5.83 21.53
N ARG A 225 -0.98 -5.79 20.79
CA ARG A 225 -0.88 -6.26 19.40
C ARG A 225 -1.86 -5.58 18.44
N LEU A 226 -2.32 -4.38 18.78
CA LEU A 226 -3.26 -3.59 18.01
C LEU A 226 -2.58 -2.44 17.25
N PHE A 227 -1.24 -2.44 17.15
CA PHE A 227 -0.49 -1.36 16.52
C PHE A 227 -1.01 -1.01 15.13
N LEU A 228 -1.18 -2.00 14.25
CA LEU A 228 -1.66 -1.76 12.87
C LEU A 228 -3.07 -1.18 12.84
N VAL A 229 -3.98 -1.71 13.66
CA VAL A 229 -5.39 -1.28 13.71
C VAL A 229 -5.55 0.09 14.39
N GLY A 230 -4.71 0.38 15.38
CA GLY A 230 -4.69 1.67 16.10
C GLY A 230 -3.94 2.77 15.36
N PHE A 231 -3.05 2.43 14.42
CA PHE A 231 -2.24 3.42 13.71
C PHE A 231 -3.07 4.45 12.91
N PRO A 232 -4.13 4.08 12.16
CA PRO A 232 -4.98 5.08 11.51
C PRO A 232 -5.56 6.14 12.47
N LEU A 233 -5.79 5.80 13.74
CA LEU A 233 -6.36 6.72 14.72
C LEU A 233 -5.29 7.56 15.42
N PHE A 234 -4.20 6.92 15.85
CA PHE A 234 -3.17 7.56 16.66
C PHE A 234 -1.95 7.97 15.84
N GLY A 235 -1.45 7.07 15.01
CA GLY A 235 -0.27 7.31 14.17
C GLY A 235 -0.50 8.32 13.05
N SER A 236 -1.75 8.52 12.62
CA SER A 236 -2.06 9.54 11.60
C SER A 236 -1.87 10.98 12.09
N TYR A 237 -1.95 11.19 13.40
CA TYR A 237 -1.82 12.50 14.04
C TYR A 237 -0.35 12.89 14.30
N LEU A 238 0.53 11.90 14.45
CA LEU A 238 1.96 12.08 14.74
C LEU A 238 2.76 12.41 13.47
#